data_AF-A0A7Y1UL38-F1
#
_entry.id   AF-A0A7Y1UL38-F1
#
_cell.length_a   1.000
_cell.length_b   1.000
_cell.length_c   1.000
_cell.angle_alpha   90.00
_cell.angle_beta   90.00
_cell.angle_gamma   90.00
#
_symmetry.space_group_name_H-M   'P 1'
#
loop_
_entity.id
_entity.type
_entity.pdbx_description
1 polymer ?
#
loop_
_entity_poly.entity_id
_entity_poly.type
_entity_poly.pdbx_seq_one_letter_code
_entity_poly.pdbx_strand_id
1 'polypeptide(L)' 'MSDLTGKSAPEFSLPDLAGRVHTLGDYRDRWLLLVFHRHLG' A
#
# COMPACT_ATOMS: atom_id res chain seq x y z
N MET A 1 0.65 1.43 21.09
CA MET A 1 0.90 1.11 19.68
C MET A 1 2.28 0.47 19.60
N SER A 2 2.42 -0.67 18.93
CA SER A 2 3.72 -1.32 18.75
C SER A 2 4.55 -0.56 17.71
N ASP A 3 5.87 -0.47 17.91
CA ASP A 3 6.78 0.06 16.89
C ASP A 3 6.93 -0.95 15.74
N LEU A 4 6.69 -0.46 14.51
CA LEU A 4 6.74 -1.23 13.27
C LEU A 4 7.84 -0.73 12.32
N THR A 5 8.63 0.27 12.74
CA THR A 5 9.73 0.81 11.94
C THR A 5 10.73 -0.29 11.56
N GLY A 6 11.09 -0.37 10.28
CA GLY A 6 12.04 -1.36 9.76
C GLY A 6 11.49 -2.80 9.59
N LYS A 7 10.25 -3.06 9.99
CA LYS A 7 9.59 -4.34 9.68
C LYS A 7 9.02 -4.31 8.27
N SER A 8 8.89 -5.48 7.65
CA SER A 8 8.19 -5.60 6.37
C SER A 8 6.78 -5.02 6.47
N ALA A 9 6.38 -4.27 5.44
CA ALA A 9 5.02 -3.79 5.32
C ALA A 9 4.04 -4.99 5.23
N PRO A 10 2.82 -4.89 5.79
CA PRO A 10 1.79 -5.91 5.62
C PRO A 10 1.45 -6.06 4.14
N GLU A 11 1.28 -7.29 3.66
CA GLU A 11 0.79 -7.56 2.31
C GLU A 11 -0.60 -6.94 2.10
N PHE A 12 -0.81 -6.31 0.95
CA PHE A 12 -2.13 -5.85 0.51
C PHE A 12 -2.25 -5.91 -1.01
N SER A 13 -3.50 -5.97 -1.46
CA SER A 13 -3.89 -6.01 -2.85
C SER A 13 -5.10 -5.11 -3.06
N LEU A 14 -5.00 -4.13 -3.97
CA LEU A 14 -6.05 -3.14 -4.20
C LEU A 14 -6.23 -2.91 -5.71
N PRO A 15 -7.47 -2.80 -6.20
CA PRO A 15 -7.73 -2.34 -7.56
C PRO A 15 -7.42 -0.85 -7.71
N ASP A 16 -6.85 -0.45 -8.84
CA ASP A 16 -6.78 0.94 -9.24
C ASP A 16 -8.10 1.42 -9.88
N LEU A 17 -8.12 2.68 -10.34
CA LEU A 17 -9.30 3.29 -10.98
C LEU A 17 -9.72 2.60 -12.29
N ALA A 18 -8.82 1.85 -12.93
CA ALA A 18 -9.11 1.05 -14.12
C ALA A 18 -9.49 -0.41 -13.76
N GLY A 19 -9.57 -0.74 -12.47
CA GLY A 19 -9.88 -2.09 -11.99
C GLY A 19 -8.69 -3.04 -12.03
N ARG A 20 -7.48 -2.58 -12.38
CA ARG A 20 -6.29 -3.43 -12.34
C ARG A 20 -5.87 -3.62 -10.89
N VAL A 21 -5.74 -4.87 -10.49
CA VAL A 21 -5.25 -5.22 -9.16
C VAL A 21 -3.74 -4.99 -9.09
N HIS A 22 -3.31 -4.27 -8.06
CA HIS A 22 -1.90 -4.09 -7.70
C HIS A 22 -1.63 -4.69 -6.33
N THR A 23 -0.47 -5.31 -6.18
CA THR A 23 0.08 -5.79 -4.91
C THR A 23 1.25 -4.90 -4.48
N LEU A 24 1.62 -4.95 -3.19
CA LEU A 24 2.88 -4.34 -2.72
C LEU A 24 4.10 -4.87 -3.48
N GLY A 25 4.09 -6.16 -3.81
CA GLY A 25 5.18 -6.84 -4.51
C GLY A 25 5.48 -6.25 -5.89
N ASP A 26 4.47 -5.69 -6.56
CA ASP A 26 4.61 -5.07 -7.88
C ASP A 26 5.49 -3.80 -7.86
N TYR A 27 5.72 -3.23 -6.67
CA TYR A 27 6.49 -1.99 -6.47
C TYR A 27 7.86 -2.21 -5.83
N ARG A 28 8.36 -3.45 -5.80
CA ARG A 28 9.70 -3.76 -5.27
C ARG A 28 10.79 -2.95 -5.98
N ASP A 29 11.91 -2.79 -5.29
CA ASP A 29 13.11 -2.07 -5.75
C ASP A 29 12.88 -0.56 -5.99
N ARG A 30 11.82 0.00 -5.40
CA ARG A 30 11.47 1.43 -5.45
C ARG A 30 11.04 1.91 -4.06
N TRP A 31 11.25 3.20 -3.79
CA TRP A 31 10.63 3.86 -2.64
C TRP A 31 9.15 4.08 -2.92
N LEU A 32 8.28 3.60 -2.03
CA LEU A 32 6.83 3.69 -2.14
C LEU A 32 6.25 4.43 -0.93
N LEU A 33 5.39 5.42 -1.19
CA LEU A 33 4.57 6.07 -0.18
C LEU A 33 3.10 5.67 -0.41
N LEU A 34 2.46 5.13 0.61
CA LEU A 34 1.04 4.76 0.58
C LEU A 34 0.24 5.69 1.48
N VAL A 35 -0.77 6.35 0.91
CA VAL A 35 -1.61 7.31 1.62
C VAL A 35 -3.05 6.77 1.68
N PHE A 36 -3.49 6.41 2.88
CA PHE A 36 -4.90 6.13 3.13
C PHE A 36 -5.60 7.43 3.48
N HIS A 37 -6.59 7.81 2.67
CA HIS A 37 -7.45 8.94 2.97
C HIS A 37 -8.91 8.46 2.99
N ARG A 38 -9.70 9.04 3.88
CA ARG A 38 -11.14 8.80 3.91
C ARG A 38 -11.78 9.81 2.97
N HIS A 39 -12.55 9.34 1.99
CA HIS A 39 -13.49 10.22 1.28
C HIS A 39 -14.60 10.60 2.27
N LEU A 40 -14.72 11.88 2.59
CA LEU A 40 -15.89 12.43 3.27
C LEU A 40 -16.89 12.75 2.16
N GLY A 41 -17.99 11.99 2.11
CA GLY A 41 -19.11 12.26 1.21
C GLY A 41 -19.77 13.60 1.51
#